data_AF-A0A7Y6EHS8-F1
#
_entry.id   AF-A0A7Y6EHS8-F1
#
_cell.length_a   1.000
_cell.length_b   1.000
_cell.length_c   1.000
_cell.angle_alpha   90.00
_cell.angle_beta   90.00
_cell.angle_gamma   90.00
#
_symmetry.space_group_name_H-M   'P 1'
#
loop_
_entity.id
_entity.type
_entity.pdbx_description
1 polymer ?
#
loop_
_entity_poly.entity_id
_entity_poly.type
_entity_poly.pdbx_seq_one_letter_code
_entity_poly.pdbx_strand_id
1 'polypeptide(L)'
;MARSGLGSPDQAVEGHVAQWRPGRVMVLACLISACGKEARDIGPTVAQTAPVGKKDPRIALFQGNVWQIAQGGRYFQYYGCAGCHHDGAPGTRDLADGLRRGADFPAVFASIAHGHGDRSYATRIPDEQLWQLTAYVRDLERHTPQKRRRQMLDQRSEPQAATWRGPQ
;
A
#
# COMPACT_ATOMS: atom_id res chain seq x y z
N MET A 1 -25.59 84.83 17.81
CA MET A 1 -26.43 84.20 16.77
C MET A 1 -25.67 83.03 16.19
N ALA A 2 -26.27 81.83 16.20
CA ALA A 2 -26.06 80.62 15.37
C ALA A 2 -24.63 80.25 14.90
N ARG A 3 -24.14 79.01 14.95
CA ARG A 3 -24.83 77.71 14.88
C ARG A 3 -23.84 76.58 15.21
N SER A 4 -24.35 75.56 15.87
CA SER A 4 -23.71 74.28 16.18
C SER A 4 -23.36 73.47 14.93
N GLY A 5 -22.28 72.68 15.00
CA GLY A 5 -21.99 71.59 14.08
C GLY A 5 -21.31 70.45 14.83
N LEU A 6 -22.09 69.45 15.22
CA LEU A 6 -21.61 68.17 15.75
C LEU A 6 -21.03 67.33 14.60
N GLY A 7 -19.79 66.85 14.75
CA GLY A 7 -19.24 65.76 13.95
C GLY A 7 -19.33 64.46 14.75
N SER A 8 -20.00 63.45 14.18
CA SER A 8 -20.31 62.15 14.78
C SER A 8 -19.08 61.29 15.14
N PRO A 9 -19.21 60.39 16.14
CA PRO A 9 -18.33 59.25 16.35
C PRO A 9 -18.75 58.06 15.46
N ASP A 10 -17.98 56.97 15.53
CA ASP A 10 -18.17 55.67 14.86
C ASP A 10 -17.63 55.52 13.43
N GLN A 11 -16.36 55.10 13.36
CA GLN A 11 -15.87 54.21 12.30
C GLN A 11 -15.92 52.78 12.85
N ALA A 12 -17.06 52.11 12.68
CA ALA A 12 -17.19 50.68 12.93
C ALA A 12 -16.43 49.93 11.83
N VAL A 13 -15.43 49.13 12.22
CA VAL A 13 -14.74 48.19 11.33
C VAL A 13 -15.72 47.06 11.01
N GLU A 14 -16.31 47.10 9.82
CA GLU A 14 -17.14 46.01 9.30
C GLU A 14 -16.26 44.76 9.10
N GLY A 15 -16.39 43.80 10.01
CA GLY A 15 -15.81 42.47 9.84
C GLY A 15 -16.38 41.80 8.60
N HIS A 16 -15.55 41.60 7.58
CA HIS A 16 -15.89 40.75 6.45
C HIS A 16 -16.08 39.31 6.94
N VAL A 17 -17.33 38.94 7.16
CA VAL A 17 -17.74 37.55 7.34
C VAL A 17 -17.43 36.84 6.03
N ALA A 18 -16.32 36.10 5.99
CA ALA A 18 -15.99 35.26 4.84
C ALA A 18 -17.21 34.40 4.52
N GLN A 19 -17.76 34.54 3.33
CA GLN A 19 -18.92 33.76 2.90
C GLN A 19 -18.42 32.37 2.46
N TRP A 20 -18.36 31.43 3.40
CA TRP A 20 -17.96 30.05 3.13
C TRP A 20 -19.04 29.36 2.29
N ARG A 21 -18.85 29.31 0.97
CA ARG A 21 -19.74 28.56 0.07
C ARG A 21 -19.69 27.08 0.47
N PRO A 22 -20.81 26.43 0.82
CA PRO A 22 -20.82 25.06 1.35
C PRO A 22 -20.16 24.05 0.40
N GLY A 23 -20.22 24.29 -0.91
CA GLY A 23 -19.54 23.47 -1.91
C GLY A 23 -18.00 23.49 -1.82
N ARG A 24 -17.38 24.59 -1.37
CA ARG A 24 -15.91 24.67 -1.20
C ARG A 24 -15.43 23.90 0.03
N VAL A 25 -16.23 23.88 1.09
CA VAL A 25 -15.93 23.13 2.32
C VAL A 25 -16.03 21.62 2.06
N MET A 26 -17.03 21.19 1.29
CA MET A 26 -17.23 19.79 0.95
C MET A 26 -16.11 19.24 0.05
N VAL A 27 -15.64 20.01 -0.94
CA VAL A 27 -14.51 19.62 -1.78
C VAL A 27 -13.22 19.50 -0.95
N LEU A 28 -12.97 20.44 -0.04
CA LEU A 28 -11.79 20.38 0.82
C LEU A 28 -11.83 19.17 1.78
N ALA A 29 -13.00 18.85 2.34
CA ALA A 29 -13.19 17.68 3.21
C ALA A 29 -12.96 16.34 2.48
N CYS A 30 -13.44 16.21 1.22
CA CYS A 30 -13.22 15.01 0.42
C CYS A 30 -11.73 14.76 0.08
N LEU A 31 -10.91 15.81 -0.01
CA LEU A 31 -9.48 15.67 -0.30
C LEU A 31 -8.68 15.08 0.88
N ILE A 32 -9.19 15.16 2.12
CA ILE A 32 -8.44 14.78 3.33
C ILE A 32 -8.68 13.31 3.73
N SER A 33 -9.82 12.71 3.35
CA SER A 33 -10.16 11.32 3.73
C SER A 33 -9.37 10.23 3.00
N ALA A 34 -8.50 10.57 2.03
CA ALA A 34 -7.69 9.59 1.29
C ALA A 34 -6.46 9.07 2.06
N CYS A 35 -5.97 9.78 3.08
CA CYS A 35 -4.68 9.47 3.73
C CYS A 35 -4.65 8.18 4.58
N GLY A 36 -5.81 7.62 4.98
CA GLY A 36 -5.82 6.49 5.92
C GLY A 36 -5.25 5.18 5.35
N LYS A 37 -5.43 4.93 4.04
CA LYS A 37 -4.99 3.69 3.38
C LYS A 37 -3.49 3.62 3.13
N GLU A 38 -2.83 4.77 3.13
CA GLU A 38 -1.40 4.94 2.90
C GLU A 38 -0.64 5.24 4.19
N ALA A 39 -1.25 4.99 5.35
CA ALA A 39 -0.64 5.19 6.65
C ALA A 39 0.73 4.49 6.71
N ARG A 40 1.77 5.28 6.98
CA ARG A 40 3.14 4.83 7.17
C ARG A 40 3.45 4.93 8.65
N ASP A 41 3.84 3.81 9.25
CA ASP A 41 4.41 3.83 10.58
C ASP A 41 5.91 4.16 10.44
N ILE A 42 6.32 5.34 10.90
CA ILE A 42 7.73 5.75 10.92
C ILE A 42 8.33 5.18 12.23
N GLY A 43 8.41 3.86 12.31
CA GLY A 43 8.91 3.11 13.46
C GLY A 43 9.61 1.82 13.01
N PRO A 44 10.26 1.08 13.92
CA PRO A 44 10.84 -0.22 13.58
C PRO A 44 9.73 -1.12 13.03
N THR A 45 10.02 -1.79 11.92
CA THR A 45 8.99 -2.52 11.19
C THR A 45 8.46 -3.69 11.99
N VAL A 46 7.14 -3.68 12.18
CA VAL A 46 6.40 -4.46 13.19
C VAL A 46 6.44 -5.99 13.02
N ALA A 47 6.91 -6.49 11.87
CA ALA A 47 6.80 -7.89 11.49
C ALA A 47 8.16 -8.54 11.25
N GLN A 48 8.89 -8.74 12.34
CA GLN A 48 10.20 -9.41 12.35
C GLN A 48 10.11 -10.94 12.55
N THR A 49 8.89 -11.48 12.54
CA THR A 49 8.61 -12.90 12.71
C THR A 49 7.44 -13.32 11.83
N ALA A 50 7.32 -14.61 11.53
CA ALA A 50 6.15 -15.17 10.87
C ALA A 50 4.82 -14.85 11.61
N PRO A 51 3.67 -14.85 10.91
CA PRO A 51 2.35 -14.69 11.53
C PRO A 51 2.07 -15.77 12.57
N VAL A 52 1.59 -15.38 13.76
CA VAL A 52 1.25 -16.34 14.84
C VAL A 52 -0.14 -16.96 14.69
N GLY A 53 -0.87 -16.62 13.62
CA GLY A 53 -2.18 -17.18 13.29
C GLY A 53 -3.08 -16.22 12.53
N LYS A 54 -4.31 -16.64 12.22
CA LYS A 54 -5.27 -15.86 11.41
C LYS A 54 -5.73 -14.56 12.07
N LYS A 55 -5.58 -14.45 13.39
CA LYS A 55 -5.96 -13.29 14.20
C LYS A 55 -4.75 -12.46 14.64
N ASP A 56 -3.59 -12.66 14.03
CA ASP A 56 -2.40 -11.87 14.33
C ASP A 56 -2.70 -10.37 14.08
N PRO A 57 -2.61 -9.51 15.11
CA PRO A 57 -3.01 -8.11 14.99
C PRO A 57 -2.17 -7.34 13.97
N ARG A 58 -0.96 -7.81 13.67
CA ARG A 58 -0.06 -7.19 12.68
C ARG A 58 -0.62 -7.30 11.27
N ILE A 59 -1.51 -8.26 10.98
CA ILE A 59 -2.11 -8.43 9.64
C ILE A 59 -2.80 -7.15 9.16
N ALA A 60 -3.47 -6.42 10.06
CA ALA A 60 -4.18 -5.20 9.70
C ALA A 60 -3.24 -4.06 9.23
N LEU A 61 -1.95 -4.14 9.58
CA LEU A 61 -0.95 -3.15 9.17
C LEU A 61 -0.50 -3.36 7.72
N PHE A 62 -0.59 -4.59 7.19
CA PHE A 62 -0.18 -4.94 5.84
C PHE A 62 -1.35 -5.11 4.88
N GLN A 63 -2.39 -5.83 5.31
CA GLN A 63 -3.52 -6.16 4.46
C GLN A 63 -4.41 -4.93 4.22
N GLY A 64 -4.56 -4.54 2.95
CA GLY A 64 -5.36 -3.38 2.55
C GLY A 64 -4.62 -2.03 2.69
N ASN A 65 -3.40 -2.01 3.23
CA ASN A 65 -2.53 -0.85 3.22
C ASN A 65 -1.87 -0.72 1.84
N VAL A 66 -2.15 0.38 1.12
CA VAL A 66 -1.71 0.54 -0.27
C VAL A 66 -0.20 0.66 -0.40
N TRP A 67 0.48 1.22 0.62
CA TRP A 67 1.93 1.32 0.62
C TRP A 67 2.57 -0.06 0.80
N GLN A 68 2.09 -0.85 1.78
CA GLN A 68 2.60 -2.20 2.03
C GLN A 68 2.39 -3.13 0.83
N ILE A 69 1.21 -3.05 0.21
CA ILE A 69 0.89 -3.79 -1.01
C ILE A 69 1.80 -3.37 -2.16
N ALA A 70 2.06 -2.06 -2.33
CA ALA A 70 2.95 -1.58 -3.37
C ALA A 70 4.41 -2.04 -3.16
N GLN A 71 4.90 -2.05 -1.91
CA GLN A 71 6.22 -2.62 -1.59
C GLN A 71 6.26 -4.12 -1.91
N GLY A 72 5.24 -4.88 -1.52
CA GLY A 72 5.10 -6.30 -1.88
C GLY A 72 5.15 -6.53 -3.38
N GLY A 73 4.52 -5.64 -4.15
CA GLY A 73 4.55 -5.67 -5.61
C GLY A 73 5.95 -5.47 -6.21
N ARG A 74 6.77 -4.58 -5.63
CA ARG A 74 8.18 -4.42 -6.00
C ARG A 74 8.98 -5.67 -5.69
N TYR A 75 8.82 -6.19 -4.48
CA TYR A 75 9.48 -7.42 -4.05
C TYR A 75 9.12 -8.63 -4.92
N PHE A 76 7.89 -8.70 -5.42
CA PHE A 76 7.45 -9.77 -6.31
C PHE A 76 8.27 -9.84 -7.61
N GLN A 77 8.71 -8.70 -8.14
CA GLN A 77 9.67 -8.66 -9.26
C GLN A 77 11.10 -8.93 -8.81
N TYR A 78 11.50 -8.27 -7.72
CA TYR A 78 12.86 -8.32 -7.19
C TYR A 78 13.31 -9.75 -6.86
N TYR A 79 12.44 -10.53 -6.20
CA TYR A 79 12.68 -11.95 -5.87
C TYR A 79 12.32 -12.92 -7.00
N GLY A 80 11.85 -12.41 -8.15
CA GLY A 80 11.67 -13.22 -9.36
C GLY A 80 10.39 -14.03 -9.39
N CYS A 81 9.43 -13.76 -8.50
CA CYS A 81 8.14 -14.45 -8.48
C CYS A 81 7.40 -14.29 -9.81
N ALA A 82 7.53 -13.12 -10.45
CA ALA A 82 6.94 -12.84 -11.76
C ALA A 82 7.45 -13.77 -12.87
N GLY A 83 8.66 -14.32 -12.78
CA GLY A 83 9.20 -15.22 -13.81
C GLY A 83 8.34 -16.48 -14.02
N CYS A 84 7.62 -16.93 -12.99
CA CYS A 84 6.69 -18.05 -13.07
C CYS A 84 5.21 -17.62 -12.99
N HIS A 85 4.91 -16.48 -12.36
CA HIS A 85 3.53 -16.09 -12.00
C HIS A 85 3.00 -14.83 -12.71
N HIS A 86 3.70 -14.25 -13.68
CA HIS A 86 3.13 -13.15 -14.48
C HIS A 86 2.19 -13.67 -15.59
N ASP A 87 1.35 -12.77 -16.11
CA ASP A 87 0.43 -13.05 -17.22
C ASP A 87 1.21 -13.52 -18.47
N GLY A 88 1.13 -14.81 -18.83
CA GLY A 88 1.84 -15.38 -19.98
C GLY A 88 3.19 -16.05 -19.67
N ALA A 89 3.54 -16.23 -18.40
CA ALA A 89 4.72 -17.02 -18.01
C ALA A 89 4.54 -18.51 -18.37
N PRO A 90 5.61 -19.23 -18.78
CA PRO A 90 5.54 -20.62 -19.25
C PRO A 90 5.10 -21.64 -18.18
N GLY A 91 5.07 -21.24 -16.91
CA GLY A 91 4.81 -22.11 -15.75
C GLY A 91 3.53 -21.79 -14.98
N THR A 92 2.54 -21.11 -15.56
CA THR A 92 1.36 -20.60 -14.84
C THR A 92 0.60 -21.70 -14.07
N ARG A 93 0.80 -21.73 -12.74
CA ARG A 93 -0.36 -21.63 -11.85
C ARG A 93 -0.63 -20.14 -11.71
N ASP A 94 -1.72 -19.69 -12.30
CA ASP A 94 -2.20 -18.35 -12.07
C ASP A 94 -2.51 -18.22 -10.57
N LEU A 95 -1.91 -17.22 -9.91
CA LEU A 95 -2.29 -16.88 -8.54
C LEU A 95 -3.71 -16.30 -8.51
N ALA A 96 -4.20 -15.78 -9.64
CA ALA A 96 -5.57 -15.31 -9.81
C ALA A 96 -6.59 -16.46 -9.99
N ASP A 97 -6.17 -17.66 -10.40
CA ASP A 97 -7.03 -18.88 -10.38
C ASP A 97 -7.18 -19.45 -8.95
N GLY A 98 -6.54 -18.82 -7.96
CA GLY A 98 -6.74 -19.08 -6.55
C GLY A 98 -5.54 -19.72 -5.84
N LEU A 99 -5.52 -19.51 -4.52
CA LEU A 99 -4.46 -19.96 -3.63
C LEU A 99 -4.74 -21.38 -3.13
N ARG A 100 -4.17 -22.39 -3.82
CA ARG A 100 -4.41 -23.82 -3.55
C ARG A 100 -4.14 -24.30 -2.12
N ARG A 101 -3.24 -23.63 -1.40
CA ARG A 101 -2.86 -23.98 -0.01
C ARG A 101 -3.58 -23.12 1.03
N GLY A 102 -4.62 -22.39 0.62
CA GLY A 102 -5.42 -21.51 1.47
C GLY A 102 -5.21 -20.03 1.12
N ALA A 103 -6.31 -19.28 1.23
CA ALA A 103 -6.36 -17.85 0.97
C ALA A 103 -6.49 -17.02 2.26
N ASP A 104 -5.99 -17.51 3.40
CA ASP A 104 -5.77 -16.69 4.62
C ASP A 104 -4.32 -16.23 4.73
N PHE A 105 -4.09 -15.15 5.48
CA PHE A 105 -2.78 -14.47 5.47
C PHE A 105 -1.63 -15.39 5.91
N PRO A 106 -1.71 -16.13 7.04
CA PRO A 106 -0.70 -17.12 7.41
C PRO A 106 -0.49 -18.21 6.35
N ALA A 107 -1.54 -18.73 5.73
CA ALA A 107 -1.43 -19.77 4.70
C ALA A 107 -0.65 -19.29 3.46
N VAL A 108 -0.88 -18.05 3.04
CA VAL A 108 -0.14 -17.42 1.93
C VAL A 108 1.30 -17.15 2.33
N PHE A 109 1.53 -16.61 3.53
CA PHE A 109 2.88 -16.41 4.07
C PHE A 109 3.68 -17.71 4.05
N ALA A 110 3.14 -18.78 4.63
CA ALA A 110 3.80 -20.09 4.68
C ALA A 110 4.02 -20.66 3.27
N SER A 111 3.08 -20.42 2.36
CA SER A 111 3.18 -20.82 0.96
C SER A 111 4.34 -20.15 0.22
N ILE A 112 4.59 -18.88 0.50
CA ILE A 112 5.71 -18.14 -0.08
C ILE A 112 7.01 -18.60 0.59
N ALA A 113 7.06 -18.54 1.91
CA ALA A 113 8.25 -18.83 2.71
C ALA A 113 8.79 -20.26 2.50
N HIS A 114 7.90 -21.26 2.39
CA HIS A 114 8.26 -22.69 2.42
C HIS A 114 7.77 -23.50 1.22
N GLY A 115 6.88 -22.95 0.38
CA GLY A 115 6.21 -23.73 -0.68
C GLY A 115 6.99 -23.91 -1.99
N HIS A 116 8.26 -23.52 -2.04
CA HIS A 116 9.08 -23.44 -3.26
C HIS A 116 10.28 -24.41 -3.26
N GLY A 117 10.19 -25.52 -2.51
CA GLY A 117 11.22 -26.55 -2.47
C GLY A 117 12.58 -26.02 -2.05
N ASP A 118 13.56 -26.11 -2.95
CA ASP A 118 14.97 -25.74 -2.75
C ASP A 118 15.23 -24.23 -2.66
N ARG A 119 14.25 -23.38 -2.98
CA ARG A 119 14.43 -21.92 -3.01
C ARG A 119 14.55 -21.27 -1.62
N SER A 120 14.17 -21.96 -0.54
CA SER A 120 14.37 -21.58 0.87
C SER A 120 14.11 -20.09 1.17
N TYR A 121 12.99 -19.52 0.70
CA TYR A 121 12.72 -18.09 0.80
C TYR A 121 12.66 -17.57 2.25
N ALA A 122 12.17 -18.39 3.19
CA ALA A 122 12.17 -18.07 4.62
C ALA A 122 13.55 -17.69 5.19
N THR A 123 14.64 -18.17 4.57
CA THR A 123 16.02 -17.88 5.02
C THR A 123 16.70 -16.77 4.23
N ARG A 124 16.09 -16.33 3.12
CA ARG A 124 16.69 -15.38 2.16
C ARG A 124 15.95 -14.05 2.10
N ILE A 125 14.69 -14.03 2.51
CA ILE A 125 13.83 -12.86 2.48
C ILE A 125 13.49 -12.50 3.93
N PRO A 126 13.84 -11.28 4.39
CA PRO A 126 13.38 -10.73 5.65
C PRO A 126 11.87 -10.93 5.86
N ASP A 127 11.47 -11.28 7.09
CA ASP A 127 10.07 -11.59 7.38
C ASP A 127 9.14 -10.46 6.96
N GLU A 128 9.46 -9.20 7.25
CA GLU A 128 8.64 -8.07 6.84
C GLU A 128 8.37 -8.03 5.33
N GLN A 129 9.37 -8.35 4.52
CA GLN A 129 9.24 -8.40 3.07
C GLN A 129 8.37 -9.60 2.64
N LEU A 130 8.43 -10.71 3.37
CA LEU A 130 7.46 -11.82 3.23
C LEU A 130 6.03 -11.39 3.62
N TRP A 131 5.85 -10.56 4.65
CA TRP A 131 4.55 -9.98 5.00
C TRP A 131 4.01 -9.05 3.89
N GLN A 132 4.87 -8.21 3.31
CA GLN A 132 4.52 -7.34 2.18
C GLN A 132 4.18 -8.14 0.92
N LEU A 133 4.99 -9.14 0.57
CA LEU A 133 4.71 -10.09 -0.52
C LEU A 133 3.37 -10.81 -0.30
N THR A 134 3.11 -11.25 0.94
CA THR A 134 1.85 -11.89 1.31
C THR A 134 0.67 -10.95 1.08
N ALA A 135 0.76 -9.69 1.52
CA ALA A 135 -0.28 -8.70 1.29
C ALA A 135 -0.52 -8.46 -0.21
N TYR A 136 0.55 -8.34 -0.99
CA TYR A 136 0.46 -8.15 -2.45
C TYR A 136 -0.18 -9.35 -3.16
N VAL A 137 0.26 -10.58 -2.87
CA VAL A 137 -0.29 -11.80 -3.49
C VAL A 137 -1.78 -11.94 -3.21
N ARG A 138 -2.23 -11.60 -1.99
CA ARG A 138 -3.65 -11.59 -1.63
C ARG A 138 -4.45 -10.48 -2.33
N ASP A 139 -3.79 -9.39 -2.71
CA ASP A 139 -4.41 -8.26 -3.41
C ASP A 139 -4.46 -8.47 -4.94
N LEU A 140 -3.72 -9.45 -5.49
CA LEU A 140 -3.63 -9.70 -6.94
C LEU A 140 -4.97 -9.91 -7.63
N GLU A 141 -5.93 -10.59 -6.99
CA GLU A 141 -7.28 -10.80 -7.54
C GLU A 141 -8.01 -9.46 -7.80
N ARG A 142 -7.63 -8.38 -7.09
CA ARG A 142 -8.18 -7.03 -7.27
C ARG A 142 -7.44 -6.23 -8.34
N HIS A 143 -6.35 -6.74 -8.90
CA HIS A 143 -5.56 -6.06 -9.92
C HIS A 143 -6.02 -6.47 -11.30
N THR A 144 -6.41 -5.50 -12.12
CA THR A 144 -6.65 -5.75 -13.54
C THR A 144 -5.34 -6.15 -14.25
N PRO A 145 -5.40 -6.88 -15.37
CA PRO A 145 -4.21 -7.17 -16.18
C PRO A 145 -3.43 -5.91 -16.56
N GLN A 146 -4.12 -4.79 -16.81
CA GLN A 146 -3.49 -3.50 -17.11
C GLN A 146 -2.73 -2.95 -15.90
N LYS A 147 -3.30 -3.05 -14.68
CA LYS A 147 -2.64 -2.62 -13.44
C LYS A 147 -1.37 -3.45 -13.18
N ARG A 148 -1.45 -4.77 -13.30
CA ARG A 148 -0.29 -5.68 -13.15
C ARG A 148 0.80 -5.32 -14.16
N ARG A 149 0.44 -5.18 -15.44
CA ARG A 149 1.37 -4.78 -16.50
C ARG A 149 2.05 -3.44 -16.21
N ARG A 150 1.31 -2.42 -15.80
CA ARG A 150 1.88 -1.09 -15.49
C ARG A 150 2.91 -1.19 -14.37
N GLN A 151 2.60 -1.92 -13.31
CA GLN A 151 3.54 -2.16 -12.21
C GLN A 151 4.83 -2.85 -12.68
N MET A 152 4.73 -3.84 -13.59
CA MET A 152 5.93 -4.48 -14.17
C MET A 152 6.77 -3.50 -14.99
N LEU A 153 6.13 -2.60 -15.73
CA LEU A 153 6.83 -1.57 -16.52
C LEU A 153 7.54 -0.57 -15.60
N ASP A 154 6.87 -0.11 -14.55
CA ASP A 154 7.42 0.82 -13.56
C ASP A 154 8.65 0.23 -12.84
N GLN A 155 8.72 -1.11 -12.75
CA GLN A 155 9.79 -1.84 -12.06
C GLN A 155 10.84 -2.43 -13.01
N ARG A 156 10.78 -2.15 -14.32
CA ARG A 156 11.72 -2.71 -15.31
C ARG A 156 13.18 -2.31 -15.06
N SER A 157 13.40 -1.16 -14.43
CA SER A 157 14.73 -0.67 -14.06
C SER A 157 15.19 -1.13 -12.68
N GLU A 158 14.34 -1.81 -11.90
CA GLU A 158 14.74 -2.40 -10.64
C GLU A 158 15.53 -3.70 -10.87
N PRO A 159 16.45 -4.09 -9.96
CA PRO A 159 17.13 -5.37 -10.06
C PRO A 159 16.12 -6.52 -10.11
N GLN A 160 16.22 -7.35 -11.15
CA GLN A 160 15.37 -8.54 -11.30
C GLN A 160 16.16 -9.78 -10.89
N ALA A 161 15.47 -10.79 -10.35
CA ALA A 161 16.07 -11.95 -9.69
C ALA A 161 17.19 -12.68 -10.45
N ALA A 162 17.20 -12.67 -11.78
CA ALA A 162 18.31 -13.25 -12.56
C ALA A 162 19.68 -12.58 -12.28
N THR A 163 19.65 -11.34 -11.79
CA THR A 163 20.82 -10.51 -11.41
C THR A 163 20.88 -10.21 -9.92
N TRP A 164 19.88 -10.63 -9.15
CA TRP A 164 19.77 -10.33 -7.73
C TRP A 164 20.64 -11.28 -6.89
N ARG A 165 21.49 -10.72 -6.02
CA ARG A 165 22.41 -11.48 -5.13
C ARG A 165 22.06 -11.41 -3.64
N GLY A 166 20.84 -11.02 -3.27
CA GLY A 166 20.51 -10.87 -1.84
C GLY A 166 20.94 -9.51 -1.27
N PRO A 167 20.45 -9.15 -0.06
CA PRO A 167 21.30 -8.40 0.87
C PRO A 167 22.53 -9.26 1.19
N GLN A 168 23.72 -8.66 1.11
CA GLN A 168 24.99 -9.30 1.48
C GLN A 168 25.15 -9.29 3.00
#